data_AF-A0A226N3H7-F1
#
_entry.id   AF-A0A226N3H7-F1
#
_cell.length_a   1.000
_cell.length_b   1.000
_cell.length_c   1.000
_cell.angle_alpha   90.00
_cell.angle_beta   90.00
_cell.angle_gamma   90.00
#
_symmetry.space_group_name_H-M   'P 1'
#
loop_
_entity.id
_entity.type
_entity.pdbx_description
1 polymer ?
#
loop_
_entity_poly.entity_id
_entity_poly.type
_entity_poly.pdbx_seq_one_letter_code
_entity_poly.pdbx_strand_id
1 'polypeptide(L)'
;GLCIAQSLKIPQDRKDKTIDFDKIIKQLLETPNARAIVIFANDEDIKQILAAAKRADQVGHFLWVGSDTWGSKVSPLLQQEDVAEGAITILPKRATIEESKPK
;
A
#
# COMPACT_ATOMS: atom_id res chain seq x y z
N GLY A 1 -20.81 -12.68 2.03
CA GLY A 1 -19.44 -13.15 1.71
C GLY A 1 -18.67 -12.04 1.02
N LEU A 2 -17.35 -12.01 1.16
CA LEU A 2 -16.46 -11.11 0.43
C LEU A 2 -15.89 -11.84 -0.80
N CYS A 3 -15.79 -11.15 -1.95
CA CYS A 3 -15.17 -11.69 -3.15
C CYS A 3 -13.86 -10.95 -3.46
N ILE A 4 -12.85 -11.68 -3.92
CA ILE A 4 -11.57 -11.13 -4.36
C ILE A 4 -11.58 -11.10 -5.89
N ALA A 5 -11.64 -9.91 -6.47
CA ALA A 5 -11.66 -9.74 -7.94
C ALA A 5 -10.35 -10.23 -8.57
N GLN A 6 -9.22 -9.93 -7.93
CA GLN A 6 -7.90 -10.34 -8.38
C GLN A 6 -6.89 -10.37 -7.22
N SER A 7 -5.87 -11.22 -7.35
CA SER A 7 -4.75 -11.31 -6.40
C SER A 7 -3.43 -11.20 -7.16
N LEU A 8 -2.75 -10.07 -7.00
CA LEU A 8 -1.45 -9.80 -7.62
C LEU A 8 -0.32 -9.94 -6.59
N LYS A 9 0.90 -10.22 -7.07
CA LYS A 9 2.10 -10.40 -6.21
C LYS A 9 3.22 -9.49 -6.67
N ILE A 10 3.87 -8.85 -5.70
CA ILE A 10 5.11 -8.09 -5.90
C ILE A 10 6.28 -9.03 -5.56
N PRO A 11 7.15 -9.39 -6.52
CA PRO A 11 8.28 -10.28 -6.25
C PRO A 11 9.25 -9.65 -5.24
N GLN A 12 9.63 -10.40 -4.20
CA GLN A 12 10.61 -9.94 -3.21
C GLN A 12 12.06 -10.10 -3.69
N ASP A 13 12.35 -11.08 -4.55
CA ASP A 13 13.69 -11.27 -5.09
C ASP A 13 13.97 -10.26 -6.22
N ARG A 14 14.72 -9.22 -5.88
CA ARG A 14 15.06 -8.11 -6.77
C ARG A 14 16.43 -8.26 -7.44
N LYS A 15 17.11 -9.41 -7.26
CA LYS A 15 18.53 -9.55 -7.63
C LYS A 15 18.86 -9.22 -9.09
N ASP A 16 17.92 -9.40 -10.02
CA ASP A 16 18.15 -9.15 -11.45
C ASP A 16 16.95 -8.54 -12.20
N LYS A 17 15.92 -8.04 -11.50
CA LYS A 17 14.70 -7.55 -12.16
C LYS A 17 14.16 -6.27 -11.53
N THR A 18 13.98 -5.26 -12.37
CA THR A 18 13.13 -4.11 -12.06
C THR A 18 11.68 -4.59 -12.01
N ILE A 19 10.97 -4.26 -10.93
CA ILE A 19 9.55 -4.58 -10.81
C ILE A 19 8.77 -3.57 -11.66
N ASP A 20 7.94 -4.06 -12.56
CA ASP A 20 7.03 -3.23 -13.35
C ASP A 20 5.73 -2.99 -12.59
N PHE A 21 5.70 -1.91 -11.81
CA PHE A 21 4.52 -1.49 -11.05
C PHE A 21 3.40 -0.95 -11.95
N ASP A 22 3.72 -0.43 -13.13
CA ASP A 22 2.71 0.05 -14.08
C ASP A 22 1.88 -1.13 -14.62
N LYS A 23 2.52 -2.29 -14.83
CA LYS A 23 1.81 -3.52 -15.16
C LYS A 23 0.82 -3.94 -14.07
N ILE A 24 1.19 -3.82 -12.80
CA ILE A 24 0.29 -4.16 -11.68
C ILE A 24 -0.94 -3.24 -11.70
N ILE A 25 -0.75 -1.93 -11.86
CA ILE A 25 -1.87 -0.97 -11.96
C ILE A 25 -2.76 -1.28 -13.17
N LYS A 26 -2.18 -1.54 -14.33
CA LYS A 26 -2.95 -1.93 -15.53
C LYS A 26 -3.79 -3.18 -15.28
N GLN A 27 -3.23 -4.18 -14.60
CA GLN A 27 -3.97 -5.39 -14.23
C GLN A 27 -5.10 -5.09 -13.24
N LEU A 28 -4.92 -4.20 -12.26
CA LEU A 28 -5.99 -3.78 -11.35
C LEU A 28 -7.16 -3.12 -12.10
N LEU A 29 -6.85 -2.34 -13.13
CA LEU A 29 -7.85 -1.66 -13.96
C LEU A 29 -8.65 -2.60 -14.88
N GLU A 30 -8.25 -3.87 -15.02
CA GLU A 30 -9.05 -4.89 -15.73
C GLU A 30 -10.37 -5.22 -15.01
N THR A 31 -10.46 -4.90 -13.71
CA THR A 31 -11.68 -5.05 -12.90
C THR A 31 -12.18 -3.70 -12.37
N PRO A 32 -12.68 -2.78 -13.22
CA PRO A 32 -12.92 -1.38 -12.86
C PRO A 32 -13.99 -1.16 -11.77
N ASN A 33 -14.85 -2.15 -11.53
CA ASN A 33 -15.84 -2.11 -10.45
C ASN A 33 -15.20 -2.40 -9.07
N ALA A 34 -14.04 -3.06 -9.02
CA ALA A 34 -13.31 -3.40 -7.80
C ALA A 34 -12.33 -2.27 -7.45
N ARG A 35 -12.85 -1.20 -6.83
CA ARG A 35 -12.06 -0.02 -6.46
C ARG A 35 -11.23 -0.20 -5.18
N ALA A 36 -11.63 -1.12 -4.30
CA ALA A 36 -10.95 -1.35 -3.03
C ALA A 36 -9.71 -2.24 -3.23
N ILE A 37 -8.54 -1.73 -2.85
CA ILE A 37 -7.26 -2.44 -2.92
C ILE A 37 -6.76 -2.72 -1.51
N VAL A 38 -6.62 -4.00 -1.17
CA VAL A 38 -5.94 -4.44 0.06
C VAL A 38 -4.47 -4.70 -0.26
N ILE A 39 -3.56 -3.93 0.35
CA ILE A 39 -2.13 -3.99 0.08
C ILE A 39 -1.33 -4.45 1.30
N PHE A 40 -0.53 -5.50 1.09
CA PHE A 40 0.46 -6.01 2.03
C PHE A 40 1.84 -5.90 1.37
N ALA A 41 2.54 -4.79 1.65
CA ALA A 41 3.80 -4.47 0.99
C ALA A 41 4.69 -3.63 1.93
N ASN A 42 5.98 -3.54 1.60
CA ASN A 42 6.91 -2.66 2.32
C ASN A 42 6.79 -1.20 1.86
N ASP A 43 7.41 -0.29 2.60
CA ASP A 43 7.36 1.16 2.35
C ASP A 43 7.74 1.51 0.90
N GLU A 44 8.79 0.89 0.35
CA GLU A 44 9.26 1.18 -1.01
C GLU A 44 8.26 0.68 -2.06
N ASP A 45 7.73 -0.53 -1.89
CA ASP A 45 6.74 -1.09 -2.81
C ASP A 45 5.42 -0.29 -2.81
N ILE A 46 4.97 0.18 -1.63
CA ILE A 46 3.80 1.05 -1.52
C ILE A 46 4.03 2.35 -2.29
N LYS A 47 5.16 3.00 -2.06
CA LYS A 47 5.53 4.25 -2.75
C LYS A 47 5.49 4.08 -4.27
N GLN A 48 6.09 2.99 -4.78
CA GLN A 48 6.15 2.74 -6.21
C GLN A 48 4.77 2.38 -6.81
N ILE A 49 3.92 1.67 -6.07
CA ILE A 49 2.52 1.41 -6.47
C ILE A 49 1.71 2.70 -6.54
N LEU A 50 1.79 3.57 -5.53
CA LEU A 50 1.08 4.86 -5.53
C LEU A 50 1.59 5.76 -6.67
N ALA A 51 2.89 5.77 -6.91
CA ALA A 51 3.49 6.52 -8.03
C ALA A 51 3.02 5.98 -9.40
N ALA A 52 2.91 4.66 -9.54
CA ALA A 52 2.37 4.04 -10.75
C ALA A 52 0.89 4.40 -10.97
N ALA A 53 0.08 4.38 -9.90
CA ALA A 53 -1.32 4.81 -9.97
C ALA A 53 -1.45 6.30 -10.37
N LYS A 54 -0.57 7.16 -9.85
CA LYS A 54 -0.49 8.58 -10.25
C LYS A 54 -0.17 8.74 -11.74
N ARG A 55 0.86 8.04 -12.23
CA ARG A 55 1.25 8.07 -13.65
C ARG A 55 0.15 7.55 -14.58
N ALA A 56 -0.68 6.64 -14.09
CA ALA A 56 -1.83 6.10 -14.81
C ALA A 56 -3.10 6.99 -14.72
N ASP A 57 -3.00 8.20 -14.15
CA ASP A 57 -4.11 9.14 -13.96
C ASP A 57 -5.26 8.55 -13.12
N GLN A 58 -4.92 7.76 -12.09
CA GLN A 58 -5.90 7.08 -11.23
C GLN A 58 -6.02 7.70 -9.84
N VAL A 59 -5.76 9.01 -9.73
CA VAL A 59 -5.97 9.77 -8.49
C VAL A 59 -7.47 9.72 -8.13
N GLY A 60 -7.80 9.33 -6.89
CA GLY A 60 -9.18 9.19 -6.41
C GLY A 60 -9.96 7.97 -6.95
N HIS A 61 -9.38 7.15 -7.84
CA HIS A 61 -10.05 5.96 -8.34
C HIS A 61 -10.01 4.82 -7.30
N PHE A 62 -8.81 4.42 -6.86
CA PHE A 62 -8.61 3.33 -5.92
C PHE A 62 -8.83 3.78 -4.47
N LEU A 63 -9.37 2.87 -3.66
CA LEU A 63 -9.50 3.02 -2.20
C LEU A 63 -8.53 2.05 -1.53
N TRP A 64 -7.53 2.60 -0.83
CA TRP A 64 -6.43 1.80 -0.30
C TRP A 64 -6.71 1.32 1.12
N VAL A 65 -6.49 0.02 1.36
CA VAL A 65 -6.46 -0.59 2.69
C VAL A 65 -5.07 -1.19 2.92
N GLY A 66 -4.25 -0.53 3.72
CA GLY A 66 -2.85 -0.88 3.96
C GLY A 66 -2.62 -1.66 5.25
N SER A 67 -1.63 -2.55 5.25
CA SER A 67 -1.17 -3.25 6.46
C SER A 67 -0.35 -2.34 7.40
N ASP A 68 0.12 -2.93 8.50
CA ASP A 68 0.94 -2.26 9.53
C ASP A 68 2.29 -1.72 9.05
N THR A 69 2.83 -2.28 7.97
CA THR A 69 4.04 -1.76 7.35
C THR A 69 3.85 -0.33 6.83
N TRP A 70 2.66 -0.02 6.29
CA TRP A 70 2.26 1.34 5.97
C TRP A 70 1.98 2.11 7.27
N GLY A 71 1.01 1.64 8.06
CA GLY A 71 0.63 2.24 9.34
C GLY A 71 0.46 3.76 9.25
N SER A 72 1.09 4.48 10.19
CA SER A 72 1.04 5.95 10.25
C SER A 72 2.24 6.64 9.59
N LYS A 73 3.03 5.94 8.77
CA LYS A 73 4.23 6.51 8.15
C LYS A 73 3.87 7.42 6.98
N VAL A 74 4.50 8.60 6.93
CA VAL A 74 4.36 9.55 5.81
C VAL A 74 5.36 9.26 4.69
N SER A 75 6.51 8.65 5.00
CA SER A 75 7.58 8.32 4.05
C SER A 75 7.12 7.68 2.73
N PRO A 76 6.25 6.64 2.73
CA PRO A 76 5.80 6.01 1.48
C PRO A 76 4.86 6.89 0.64
N LEU A 77 4.39 8.03 1.18
CA LEU A 77 3.38 8.89 0.54
C LEU A 77 3.96 10.14 -0.10
N LEU A 78 5.23 10.44 0.14
CA LEU A 78 5.84 11.69 -0.31
C LEU A 78 5.73 11.84 -1.83
N GLN A 79 5.06 12.91 -2.27
CA GLN A 79 4.72 13.25 -3.67
C GLN A 79 3.53 12.49 -4.29
N GLN A 80 2.90 11.59 -3.54
CA GLN A 80 1.71 10.81 -3.93
C GLN A 80 0.59 10.93 -2.88
N GLU A 81 0.56 12.02 -2.11
CA GLU A 81 -0.40 12.25 -1.04
C GLU A 81 -1.84 12.27 -1.56
N ASP A 82 -2.05 12.81 -2.77
CA ASP A 82 -3.32 12.85 -3.50
C ASP A 82 -3.83 11.45 -3.87
N VAL A 83 -2.94 10.52 -4.22
CA VAL A 83 -3.31 9.13 -4.52
C VAL A 83 -3.66 8.36 -3.25
N ALA A 84 -3.01 8.69 -2.14
CA ALA A 84 -3.19 8.05 -0.84
C ALA A 84 -4.33 8.64 -0.01
N GLU A 85 -4.97 9.70 -0.48
CA GLU A 85 -6.06 10.35 0.22
C GLU A 85 -7.20 9.36 0.51
N GLY A 86 -7.66 9.32 1.76
CA GLY A 86 -8.70 8.40 2.22
C GLY A 86 -8.22 6.96 2.48
N ALA A 87 -6.93 6.67 2.38
CA ALA A 87 -6.39 5.36 2.72
C ALA A 87 -6.66 4.99 4.19
N ILE A 88 -7.07 3.74 4.41
CA ILE A 88 -7.23 3.16 5.74
C ILE A 88 -6.05 2.23 5.99
N THR A 89 -5.29 2.47 7.04
CA THR A 89 -4.16 1.61 7.40
C THR A 89 -4.34 1.04 8.80
N ILE A 90 -3.73 -0.13 9.02
CA ILE A 90 -3.71 -0.77 10.33
C ILE A 90 -2.42 -0.36 11.03
N LEU A 91 -2.46 -0.14 12.34
CA LEU A 91 -1.25 -0.04 13.16
C LEU A 91 -1.53 -0.71 14.51
N PRO A 92 -0.77 -1.74 14.92
CA PRO A 92 -0.94 -2.35 16.23
C PRO A 92 -0.74 -1.32 17.34
N LYS A 93 -1.66 -1.27 18.31
CA LYS A 93 -1.51 -0.42 19.50
C LYS A 93 -0.31 -0.89 20.31
N ARG A 94 0.61 0.01 20.63
CA ARG A 94 1.77 -0.25 21.48
C ARG A 94 1.65 0.53 22.78
N ALA A 95 2.13 -0.04 23.87
CA ALA A 95 2.26 0.63 25.17
C ALA A 95 3.74 0.65 25.56
N THR A 96 4.21 1.80 26.04
CA THR A 96 5.55 1.91 26.62
C THR A 96 5.52 1.29 28.01
N ILE A 97 6.46 0.40 28.30
CA ILE A 97 6.62 -0.15 29.65
C ILE A 97 7.55 0.81 30.41
N GLU A 98 7.04 1.45 31.46
CA GLU A 98 7.90 2.17 32.40
C GLU A 98 8.61 1.14 33.29
N GLU A 99 9.95 1.18 33.32
CA GLU A 99 10.73 0.33 34.23
C GLU A 99 10.36 0.66 35.67
N SER A 100 9.84 -0.33 36.40
CA SER A 100 9.65 -0.20 37.85
C SER A 100 11.00 0.00 38.51
N LYS A 101 11.21 1.15 39.17
CA LYS A 101 12.40 1.36 40.00
C LYS A 101 12.57 0.19 40.96
N PRO A 102 13.78 -0.41 41.08
CA PRO A 102 14.03 -1.40 42.11
C PRO A 102 13.76 -0.77 43.47
N LYS A 103 13.02 -1.51 44.32
CA LYS A 103 12.78 -1.15 45.72
C LYS A 103 14.07 -1.19 46.53
#